data_AF-X1P5B3-F1
#
_entry.id   AF-X1P5B3-F1
#
_cell.length_a   1.000
_cell.length_b   1.000
_cell.length_c   1.000
_cell.angle_alpha   90.00
_cell.angle_beta   90.00
_cell.angle_gamma   90.00
#
_symmetry.space_group_name_H-M   'P 1'
#
loop_
_entity.id
_entity.type
_entity.pdbx_description
1 polymer ?
#
loop_
_entity_poly.entity_id
_entity_poly.type
_entity_poly.pdbx_seq_one_letter_code
_entity_poly.pdbx_strand_id
1 'polypeptide(L)'
;CEDCEGQGQKKIEMYFLPDVYIQCSECKGKRFNQETLAVEYRGKNIAQVLEMTVEEALNFFKNIPGLFQKLKTLNDVGLGYIQLGQPYNHR
;
A
#
# COMPACT_ATOMS: atom_id res chain seq x y z
N CYS A 1 7.23 -4.52 8.15
CA CYS A 1 7.74 -5.46 9.16
C CYS A 1 9.12 -4.99 9.52
N GLU A 2 9.61 -5.52 10.62
CA GLU A 2 10.87 -5.22 11.23
C GLU A 2 12.02 -5.48 10.24
N ASP A 3 11.92 -6.52 9.42
CA ASP A 3 13.02 -6.91 8.51
C ASP A 3 13.27 -5.96 7.35
N CYS A 4 12.23 -5.33 6.81
CA CYS A 4 12.33 -4.41 5.68
C CYS A 4 11.97 -2.98 6.06
N GLU A 5 11.82 -2.70 7.36
CA GLU A 5 11.45 -1.38 7.89
C GLU A 5 10.19 -0.79 7.24
N GLY A 6 9.26 -1.67 6.85
CA GLY A 6 8.01 -1.26 6.20
C GLY A 6 8.13 -0.86 4.72
N GLN A 7 9.28 -1.09 4.07
CA GLN A 7 9.44 -0.86 2.63
C GLN A 7 8.77 -1.95 1.78
N GLY A 8 8.61 -3.16 2.30
CA GLY A 8 8.09 -4.32 1.56
C GLY A 8 9.10 -4.95 0.60
N GLN A 9 10.23 -4.28 0.40
CA GLN A 9 11.36 -4.72 -0.41
C GLN A 9 12.67 -4.48 0.37
N LYS A 10 13.74 -5.16 -0.02
CA LYS A 10 15.11 -4.91 0.45
C LYS A 10 15.97 -4.52 -0.73
N LYS A 11 16.76 -3.46 -0.54
CA LYS A 11 17.77 -3.02 -1.49
C LYS A 11 19.03 -3.87 -1.33
N ILE A 12 19.53 -4.44 -2.42
CA ILE A 12 20.83 -5.11 -2.47
C ILE A 12 21.77 -4.22 -3.26
N GLU A 13 22.78 -3.70 -2.58
CA GLU A 13 23.81 -2.88 -3.21
C GLU A 13 24.80 -3.78 -3.93
N MET A 14 25.03 -3.49 -5.21
CA MET A 14 25.94 -4.24 -6.06
C MET A 14 27.08 -3.32 -6.52
N TYR A 15 28.31 -3.82 -6.50
CA TYR A 15 29.49 -2.98 -6.71
C TYR A 15 29.61 -2.41 -8.13
N PHE A 16 29.00 -3.06 -9.11
CA PHE A 16 29.15 -2.72 -10.55
C PHE A 16 27.82 -2.68 -11.33
N LEU A 17 26.70 -2.97 -10.68
CA LEU A 17 25.37 -3.01 -11.30
C LEU A 17 24.43 -2.07 -10.56
N PRO A 18 23.35 -1.59 -11.22
CA PRO A 18 22.29 -0.88 -10.53
C PRO A 18 21.77 -1.69 -9.35
N ASP A 19 21.44 -0.99 -8.27
CA ASP A 19 20.89 -1.60 -7.08
C ASP A 19 19.61 -2.38 -7.40
N VAL A 20 19.50 -3.58 -6.85
CA VAL A 20 18.35 -4.45 -7.09
C VAL A 20 17.45 -4.45 -5.85
N TYR A 21 16.16 -4.31 -6.08
CA TYR A 21 15.15 -4.42 -5.03
C TYR A 21 14.51 -5.79 -5.07
N ILE A 22 14.68 -6.56 -3.99
CA ILE A 22 14.02 -7.86 -3.83
C ILE A 22 12.83 -7.73 -2.90
N GLN A 23 11.76 -8.48 -3.17
CA GLN A 23 10.62 -8.55 -2.27
C GLN A 23 11.06 -9.11 -0.91
N CYS A 24 10.58 -8.49 0.17
CA CYS A 24 10.86 -8.96 1.53
C CYS A 24 10.24 -10.36 1.73
N SER A 25 11.05 -11.34 2.15
CA SER A 25 10.62 -12.72 2.41
C SER A 25 9.61 -12.82 3.56
N GLU A 26 9.79 -12.00 4.60
CA GLU A 26 9.01 -12.06 5.83
C GLU A 26 7.58 -11.52 5.66
N CYS A 27 7.45 -10.27 5.20
CA CYS A 27 6.11 -9.69 4.96
C CYS A 27 5.55 -9.99 3.56
N LYS A 28 6.34 -10.61 2.66
CA LYS A 28 5.95 -10.87 1.27
C LYS A 28 5.42 -9.63 0.56
N GLY A 29 6.05 -8.47 0.77
CA GLY A 29 5.64 -7.20 0.16
C GLY A 29 4.49 -6.48 0.87
N LYS A 30 3.87 -7.07 1.89
CA LYS A 30 2.74 -6.47 2.62
C LYS A 30 3.14 -5.35 3.57
N ARG A 31 4.43 -5.13 3.82
CA ARG A 31 4.98 -4.03 4.65
C ARG A 31 4.63 -4.06 6.14
N PHE A 32 3.79 -4.96 6.60
CA PHE A 32 3.38 -5.09 8.00
C PHE A 32 3.75 -6.45 8.60
N ASN A 33 3.83 -6.52 9.92
CA ASN A 33 3.98 -7.79 10.65
C ASN A 33 2.64 -8.53 10.77
N GLN A 34 2.64 -9.78 11.22
CA GLN A 34 1.43 -10.60 11.27
C GLN A 34 0.39 -10.06 12.25
N GLU A 35 0.82 -9.53 13.40
CA GLU A 35 -0.07 -8.95 14.41
C GLU A 35 -0.86 -7.75 13.85
N THR A 36 -0.18 -6.88 13.10
CA THR A 36 -0.82 -5.75 12.42
C THR A 36 -1.80 -6.23 11.34
N LEU A 37 -1.44 -7.28 10.60
CA LEU A 37 -2.28 -7.85 9.53
C LEU A 37 -3.50 -8.62 10.06
N ALA A 38 -3.51 -9.00 11.33
CA ALA A 38 -4.65 -9.64 11.99
C ALA A 38 -5.77 -8.64 12.34
N VAL A 39 -5.47 -7.34 12.37
CA VAL A 39 -6.48 -6.30 12.63
C VAL A 39 -7.25 -6.02 11.34
N GLU A 40 -8.57 -6.18 11.41
CA GLU A 40 -9.46 -5.98 10.28
C GLU A 40 -10.46 -4.85 10.52
N TYR A 41 -10.76 -4.13 9.44
CA TYR A 41 -11.88 -3.22 9.34
C TYR A 41 -12.79 -3.72 8.22
N ARG A 42 -14.06 -4.01 8.53
CA ARG A 42 -15.05 -4.54 7.56
C ARG A 42 -14.52 -5.76 6.77
N GLY A 43 -13.85 -6.69 7.46
CA GLY A 43 -13.33 -7.92 6.88
C GLY A 43 -12.08 -7.74 6.00
N LYS A 44 -11.39 -6.60 6.12
CA LYS A 44 -10.14 -6.34 5.40
C LYS A 44 -9.07 -5.77 6.32
N ASN A 45 -7.85 -6.29 6.21
CA ASN A 45 -6.70 -5.73 6.89
C ASN A 45 -6.08 -4.56 6.10
N ILE A 46 -5.11 -3.88 6.71
CA ILE A 46 -4.49 -2.68 6.12
C ILE A 46 -3.79 -2.96 4.77
N ALA A 47 -3.17 -4.13 4.59
CA ALA A 47 -2.53 -4.47 3.32
C ALA A 47 -3.56 -4.61 2.19
N GLN A 48 -4.68 -5.28 2.47
CA GLN A 48 -5.79 -5.42 1.51
C GLN A 48 -6.48 -4.09 1.19
N VAL A 49 -6.52 -3.16 2.16
CA VAL A 49 -7.02 -1.79 1.91
C VAL A 49 -6.06 -1.02 1.00
N LEU A 50 -4.75 -1.16 1.19
CA LEU A 50 -3.74 -0.51 0.34
C LEU A 50 -3.70 -1.08 -1.09
N GLU A 51 -4.15 -2.32 -1.29
CA GLU A 51 -4.30 -2.92 -2.62
C GLU A 51 -5.55 -2.43 -3.39
N MET A 52 -6.48 -1.74 -2.72
CA MET A 52 -7.67 -1.17 -3.38
C MET A 52 -7.29 -0.02 -4.30
N THR A 53 -8.03 0.09 -5.40
CA THR A 53 -8.08 1.31 -6.20
C THR A 53 -8.74 2.45 -5.43
N VAL A 54 -8.49 3.70 -5.84
CA VAL A 54 -9.16 4.89 -5.29
C VAL A 54 -10.68 4.76 -5.38
N GLU A 55 -11.21 4.23 -6.49
CA GLU A 55 -12.65 4.02 -6.70
C GLU A 55 -13.24 2.99 -5.72
N GLU A 56 -12.58 1.85 -5.54
CA GLU A 56 -12.99 0.83 -4.55
C GLU A 56 -12.93 1.41 -3.13
N ALA A 57 -11.84 2.11 -2.80
CA ALA A 57 -11.66 2.72 -1.49
C ALA A 57 -12.69 3.82 -1.21
N LEU A 58 -13.08 4.61 -2.22
CA LEU A 58 -14.11 5.64 -2.11
C LEU A 58 -15.44 5.03 -1.64
N ASN A 59 -15.83 3.91 -2.25
CA ASN A 59 -17.02 3.15 -1.86
C ASN A 59 -16.85 2.52 -0.47
N PHE A 60 -15.68 1.95 -0.19
CA PHE A 60 -15.38 1.29 1.08
C PHE A 60 -15.42 2.27 2.27
N PHE A 61 -14.95 3.50 2.09
CA PHE A 61 -14.88 4.54 3.12
C PHE A 61 -16.00 5.60 3.06
N LYS A 62 -17.09 5.34 2.34
CA LYS A 62 -18.22 6.28 2.17
C LYS A 62 -18.81 6.85 3.46
N ASN A 63 -18.74 6.11 4.58
CA ASN A 63 -19.26 6.54 5.88
C ASN A 63 -18.20 7.21 6.77
N ILE A 64 -17.00 7.48 6.24
CA ILE A 64 -15.92 8.19 6.95
C ILE A 64 -15.67 9.51 6.20
N PRO A 65 -16.35 10.61 6.59
CA PRO A 65 -16.36 11.85 5.80
C PRO A 65 -14.97 12.39 5.45
N GLY A 66 -14.03 12.34 6.40
CA GLY A 66 -12.67 12.84 6.19
C GLY A 66 -11.85 12.05 5.15
N LEU A 67 -12.08 10.74 5.01
CA LEU A 67 -11.43 9.92 3.99
C LEU A 67 -12.18 10.01 2.66
N PHE A 68 -13.51 9.96 2.71
CA PHE A 68 -14.37 10.05 1.53
C PHE A 68 -14.06 11.31 0.72
N GLN A 69 -13.94 12.48 1.35
CA GLN A 69 -13.66 13.73 0.62
C GLN A 69 -12.30 13.70 -0.08
N LYS A 70 -11.26 13.14 0.56
CA LYS A 70 -9.92 13.04 -0.07
C LYS A 70 -9.93 12.10 -1.27
N LEU A 71 -10.56 10.93 -1.13
CA LEU A 71 -10.68 9.94 -2.20
C LEU A 71 -11.55 10.46 -3.34
N LYS A 72 -12.60 11.21 -3.02
CA LYS A 72 -13.51 11.81 -4.00
C LYS A 72 -12.74 12.78 -4.89
N THR A 73 -11.90 13.64 -4.34
CA THR A 73 -11.07 14.55 -5.14
C THR A 73 -10.18 13.81 -6.13
N LEU A 74 -9.51 12.73 -5.69
CA LEU A 74 -8.68 11.90 -6.58
C LEU A 74 -9.50 11.25 -7.69
N ASN A 75 -10.69 10.75 -7.36
CA ASN A 75 -11.59 10.14 -8.33
C ASN A 75 -12.14 11.17 -9.34
N ASP A 76 -12.51 12.36 -8.87
CA ASP A 76 -13.07 13.45 -9.69
C ASP A 76 -12.06 13.95 -10.75
N VAL A 77 -10.75 13.88 -10.47
CA VAL A 77 -9.68 14.21 -11.44
C VAL A 77 -9.29 13.02 -12.34
N GLY A 78 -10.02 11.90 -12.27
CA GLY A 78 -9.81 10.72 -13.12
C GLY A 78 -8.75 9.73 -12.62
N LEU A 79 -8.29 9.84 -11.36
CA LEU A 79 -7.29 8.92 -10.78
C LEU A 79 -7.93 7.72 -10.07
N GLY A 80 -9.19 7.40 -10.36
CA GLY A 80 -9.95 6.32 -9.71
C GLY A 80 -9.30 4.94 -9.78
N TYR A 81 -8.54 4.67 -10.84
CA TYR A 81 -7.90 3.38 -11.11
C TYR A 81 -6.58 3.13 -10.35
N ILE A 82 -6.02 4.15 -9.70
CA ILE A 82 -4.75 4.04 -8.98
C ILE A 82 -4.95 3.29 -7.67
N GLN A 83 -4.05 2.37 -7.33
CA GLN A 83 -4.05 1.70 -6.02
C GLN A 83 -3.57 2.64 -4.91
N LEU A 84 -4.22 2.61 -3.74
CA LEU A 84 -3.87 3.47 -2.60
C LEU A 84 -2.42 3.27 -2.12
N GLY A 85 -1.97 2.03 -2.11
CA GLY A 85 -0.64 1.62 -1.68
C GLY A 85 0.40 1.62 -2.80
N GLN A 86 0.06 2.14 -3.99
CA GLN A 86 0.99 2.13 -5.12
C GLN A 86 2.30 2.81 -4.68
N PRO A 87 3.44 2.09 -4.74
CA PRO A 87 4.70 2.68 -4.35
C PRO A 87 5.03 3.82 -5.33
N TYR A 88 5.45 4.96 -4.78
CA TYR A 88 5.99 6.06 -5.58
C TYR A 88 7.39 5.66 -6.05
N ASN A 89 7.44 4.92 -7.15
CA ASN A 89 8.70 4.56 -7.80
C ASN A 89 9.20 5.78 -8.59
N HIS A 90 9.77 6.75 -7.89
CA HIS A 90 10.42 7.88 -8.53
C HIS A 90 11.90 7.87 -8.20
N ARG A 91 12.66 7.37 -9.18
CA ARG A 91 14.09 7.51 -9.47
C ARG A 91 15.08 6.96 -8.45
#